data_AF-A0A498QNN3-F1
#
_entry.id   AF-A0A498QNN3-F1
#
_cell.length_a   1.000
_cell.length_b   1.000
_cell.length_c   1.000
_cell.angle_alpha   90.00
_cell.angle_beta   90.00
_cell.angle_gamma   90.00
#
_symmetry.space_group_name_H-M   'P 1'
#
loop_
_entity.id
_entity.type
_entity.pdbx_description
1 polymer ?
#
loop_
_entity_poly.entity_id
_entity_poly.type
_entity_poly.pdbx_seq_one_letter_code
_entity_poly.pdbx_strand_id
1 'polypeptide(L)'
;MATRYMIAIGLSVPPADLVKLSSIARLELFHDGFEGGEDGLTTKATTANPAAPTKGPEPAPGSSRKRRPPRTLYRGDPGMWSWVLHRITGATIFFFLFVHVLDTALVRVSPQAYNSVIGTYKTPVVGLMEFGLVVAVSYHALNGIRIILIDFWSQGPRHQRLMLGVVGIVWLLILVPAAVVLGIHMWEHFR
;
A
#
# COMPACT_ATOMS: atom_id res chain seq x y z
N MET A 1 -30.11 -20.28 3.34
CA MET A 1 -31.03 -19.15 3.00
C MET A 1 -30.53 -18.22 1.88
N ALA A 2 -29.22 -18.09 1.64
CA ALA A 2 -28.66 -17.11 0.68
C ALA A 2 -29.04 -17.33 -0.81
N THR A 3 -29.16 -18.58 -1.26
CA THR A 3 -29.45 -18.89 -2.69
C THR A 3 -30.84 -18.43 -3.14
N ARG A 4 -31.81 -18.39 -2.22
CA ARG A 4 -33.17 -17.89 -2.51
C ARG A 4 -33.22 -16.36 -2.68
N TYR A 5 -32.28 -15.63 -2.09
CA TYR A 5 -32.18 -14.17 -2.23
C TYR A 5 -31.53 -13.76 -3.55
N MET A 6 -30.63 -14.57 -4.11
CA MET A 6 -29.91 -14.22 -5.34
C MET A 6 -30.75 -14.38 -6.61
N ILE A 7 -31.73 -15.28 -6.62
CA ILE A 7 -32.67 -15.46 -7.75
C ILE A 7 -33.69 -14.30 -7.81
N ALA A 8 -34.02 -13.68 -6.67
CA ALA A 8 -34.99 -12.58 -6.59
C ALA A 8 -34.47 -11.23 -7.15
N ILE A 9 -33.16 -11.09 -7.42
CA ILE A 9 -32.51 -9.82 -7.84
C ILE A 9 -32.01 -9.88 -9.30
N GLY A 10 -32.31 -10.96 -10.05
CA GLY A 10 -32.04 -11.01 -11.49
C GLY A 10 -30.55 -11.07 -11.88
N LEU A 11 -29.63 -11.29 -10.94
CA LEU A 11 -28.24 -11.59 -11.28
C LEU A 11 -28.12 -13.02 -11.83
N SER A 12 -27.80 -13.14 -13.12
CA SER A 12 -27.40 -14.41 -13.74
C SER A 12 -26.10 -14.89 -13.10
N VAL A 13 -26.19 -15.92 -12.26
CA VAL A 13 -25.02 -16.57 -11.65
C VAL A 13 -24.37 -17.46 -12.72
N PRO A 14 -23.08 -17.26 -13.04
CA PRO A 14 -22.39 -18.07 -14.05
C PRO A 14 -22.30 -19.54 -13.61
N PRO A 15 -22.39 -20.50 -14.55
CA PRO A 15 -22.52 -21.93 -14.23
C PRO A 15 -21.33 -22.52 -13.46
N ALA A 16 -20.14 -21.90 -13.53
CA ALA A 16 -18.96 -22.32 -12.78
C ALA A 16 -19.11 -22.16 -11.25
N ASP A 17 -19.91 -21.18 -10.81
CA ASP A 17 -20.09 -20.88 -9.39
C ASP A 17 -21.19 -21.75 -8.76
N LEU A 18 -22.11 -22.28 -9.56
CA LEU A 18 -23.14 -23.23 -9.11
C LEU A 18 -22.53 -24.55 -8.61
N VAL A 19 -21.47 -25.02 -9.26
CA VAL A 19 -20.78 -26.27 -8.88
C VAL A 19 -20.05 -26.11 -7.54
N LYS A 20 -19.37 -24.97 -7.32
CA LYS A 20 -18.72 -24.66 -6.03
C LYS A 20 -19.71 -24.54 -4.88
N LEU A 21 -20.87 -23.90 -5.12
CA LEU A 21 -21.90 -23.74 -4.10
C LEU A 21 -22.55 -25.08 -3.73
N SER A 22 -22.71 -26.01 -4.68
CA SER A 22 -23.20 -27.37 -4.39
C SER A 22 -22.25 -28.17 -3.49
N SER A 23 -20.93 -27.97 -3.65
CA SER A 23 -19.92 -28.65 -2.85
C SER A 23 -19.85 -28.10 -1.43
N ILE A 24 -20.11 -26.81 -1.24
CA ILE A 24 -20.11 -26.14 0.07
C ILE A 24 -21.39 -26.50 0.86
N ALA A 25 -22.56 -26.51 0.22
CA ALA A 25 -23.81 -26.92 0.86
C ALA A 25 -23.79 -28.40 1.30
N ARG A 26 -23.08 -29.26 0.56
CA ARG A 26 -22.91 -30.68 0.89
C ARG A 26 -21.97 -30.90 2.09
N LEU A 27 -21.05 -29.97 2.37
CA LEU A 27 -20.17 -30.03 3.53
C LEU A 27 -20.88 -29.62 4.82
N GLU A 28 -21.79 -28.64 4.77
CA GLU A 28 -22.52 -28.21 5.97
C GLU A 28 -23.61 -29.20 6.39
N LEU A 29 -24.23 -29.91 5.43
CA LEU A 29 -25.19 -30.99 5.71
C LEU A 29 -24.55 -32.24 6.35
N PHE A 30 -23.23 -32.35 6.36
CA PHE A 30 -22.51 -33.48 6.96
C PHE A 30 -22.18 -33.26 8.46
N HIS A 31 -22.41 -32.05 8.98
CA HIS A 31 -22.07 -31.71 10.37
C HIS A 31 -23.23 -31.86 11.37
N ASP A 32 -24.49 -31.98 10.89
CA ASP A 32 -25.69 -31.94 11.75
C ASP A 32 -26.43 -33.28 11.86
N GLY A 33 -25.72 -34.40 12.00
CA GLY A 33 -26.36 -35.72 12.12
C GLY A 33 -25.54 -36.76 12.85
N PHE A 34 -25.46 -36.67 14.18
CA PHE A 34 -25.08 -37.82 15.01
C PHE A 34 -25.88 -37.86 16.31
N GLU A 35 -27.12 -38.34 16.21
CA GLU A 35 -27.84 -38.98 17.32
C GLU A 35 -28.44 -40.29 16.81
N GLY A 36 -28.14 -41.40 17.48
CA GLY A 36 -28.92 -42.66 17.39
C GLY A 36 -28.11 -43.95 17.27
N GLY A 37 -27.95 -44.65 18.41
CA GLY A 37 -28.41 -46.05 18.59
C GLY A 37 -27.72 -47.22 17.88
N GLU A 38 -26.89 -47.93 18.66
CA GLU A 38 -26.68 -49.39 18.79
C GLU A 38 -26.99 -50.41 17.68
N ASP A 39 -25.93 -51.04 17.15
CA ASP A 39 -25.84 -52.43 16.64
C ASP A 39 -24.49 -52.62 15.89
N GLY A 40 -23.64 -53.63 16.03
CA GLY A 40 -23.56 -54.85 16.81
C GLY A 40 -22.28 -55.58 16.35
N LEU A 41 -21.56 -56.21 17.30
CA LEU A 41 -20.77 -57.45 17.13
C LEU A 41 -19.56 -57.46 16.15
N THR A 42 -18.33 -57.53 16.69
CA THR A 42 -17.37 -58.68 16.58
C THR A 42 -15.92 -58.30 16.93
N THR A 43 -15.55 -58.60 18.17
CA THR A 43 -14.31 -59.30 18.60
C THR A 43 -12.99 -59.15 17.79
N LYS A 44 -11.96 -58.58 18.43
CA LYS A 44 -10.72 -59.33 18.75
C LYS A 44 -9.87 -58.70 19.86
N ALA A 45 -9.93 -59.36 21.02
CA ALA A 45 -8.94 -59.58 22.07
C ALA A 45 -7.64 -58.74 22.13
N THR A 46 -7.56 -57.94 23.20
CA THR A 46 -6.50 -57.88 24.23
C THR A 46 -5.26 -58.78 24.06
N THR A 47 -4.08 -58.16 24.15
CA THR A 47 -2.95 -58.70 24.93
C THR A 47 -2.30 -57.55 25.68
N ALA A 48 -2.27 -57.67 27.01
CA ALA A 48 -1.65 -56.73 27.95
C ALA A 48 -0.16 -57.09 28.17
N ASN A 49 0.67 -56.10 28.53
CA ASN A 49 1.71 -56.29 29.55
C ASN A 49 2.15 -54.94 30.18
N PRO A 50 2.55 -54.91 31.47
CA PRO A 50 2.50 -53.75 32.35
C PRO A 50 3.84 -53.02 32.53
N ALA A 51 3.77 -51.92 33.29
CA ALA A 51 4.81 -50.95 33.58
C ALA A 51 6.09 -51.48 34.26
N ALA A 52 7.24 -50.88 33.89
CA ALA A 52 8.42 -50.67 34.74
C ALA A 52 9.10 -49.33 34.35
N PRO A 53 9.71 -48.57 35.30
CA PRO A 53 10.11 -47.18 35.07
C PRO A 53 11.58 -47.04 34.62
N THR A 54 11.82 -46.45 33.44
CA THR A 54 13.17 -46.11 32.98
C THR A 54 13.38 -44.60 33.02
N LYS A 55 14.29 -44.14 33.90
CA LYS A 55 14.82 -42.77 33.89
C LYS A 55 15.78 -42.56 32.71
N GLY A 56 15.61 -41.45 31.98
CA GLY A 56 16.63 -40.77 31.17
C GLY A 56 16.17 -40.34 29.76
N PRO A 57 16.80 -39.35 29.10
CA PRO A 57 17.84 -38.40 29.54
C PRO A 57 17.37 -36.93 29.58
N GLU A 58 18.08 -36.14 30.37
CA GLU A 58 17.96 -34.68 30.55
C GLU A 58 18.07 -33.91 29.20
N PRO A 59 17.27 -32.85 28.96
CA PRO A 59 17.31 -32.11 27.70
C PRO A 59 18.62 -31.33 27.58
N ALA A 60 19.38 -31.59 26.52
CA ALA A 60 20.59 -30.85 26.18
C ALA A 60 20.31 -29.33 26.07
N PRO A 61 21.24 -28.45 26.50
CA PRO A 61 21.06 -27.01 26.36
C PRO A 61 21.18 -26.64 24.87
N GLY A 62 20.04 -26.50 24.21
CA GLY A 62 19.95 -26.05 22.84
C GLY A 62 20.56 -24.65 22.70
N SER A 63 21.70 -24.57 22.02
CA SER A 63 22.37 -23.31 21.69
C SER A 63 21.36 -22.36 21.04
N SER A 64 21.14 -21.20 21.64
CA SER A 64 20.34 -20.12 21.05
C SER A 64 21.08 -19.56 19.84
N ARG A 65 20.90 -20.20 18.68
CA ARG A 65 21.43 -19.71 17.41
C ARG A 65 20.70 -18.42 17.09
N LYS A 66 21.29 -17.29 17.50
CA LYS A 66 20.82 -15.94 17.25
C LYS A 66 20.66 -15.78 15.73
N ARG A 67 19.43 -15.99 15.23
CA ARG A 67 19.10 -15.80 13.81
C ARG A 67 19.30 -14.32 13.51
N ARG A 68 20.47 -13.95 12.99
CA ARG A 68 20.67 -12.63 12.40
C ARG A 68 19.68 -12.55 11.23
N PRO A 69 18.72 -11.61 11.24
CA PRO A 69 17.77 -11.51 10.15
C PRO A 69 18.58 -11.27 8.87
N PRO A 70 18.34 -12.06 7.81
CA PRO A 70 19.07 -11.88 6.57
C PRO A 70 18.76 -10.47 6.05
N ARG A 71 19.78 -9.60 6.03
CA ARG A 71 19.70 -8.27 5.42
C ARG A 71 19.77 -8.46 3.90
N THR A 72 18.74 -9.07 3.33
CA THR A 72 18.57 -9.09 1.88
C THR A 72 18.11 -7.70 1.47
N LEU A 73 18.99 -6.93 0.84
CA LEU A 73 18.62 -5.67 0.23
C LEU A 73 17.56 -5.98 -0.83
N TYR A 74 16.31 -5.59 -0.56
CA TYR A 74 15.17 -5.87 -1.43
C TYR A 74 15.48 -5.30 -2.82
N ARG A 75 15.44 -6.15 -3.86
CA ARG A 75 15.51 -5.69 -5.25
C ARG A 75 14.21 -4.94 -5.54
N GLY A 76 14.26 -3.63 -5.29
CA GLY A 76 13.12 -2.73 -5.31
C GLY A 76 12.27 -2.87 -6.56
N ASP A 77 11.07 -3.44 -6.40
CA ASP A 77 10.03 -3.30 -7.41
C ASP A 77 9.77 -1.80 -7.61
N PRO A 78 9.65 -1.30 -8.86
CA PRO A 78 9.40 0.12 -9.13
C PRO A 78 8.14 0.64 -8.43
N GLY A 79 7.18 -0.23 -8.10
CA GLY A 79 6.03 0.10 -7.24
C GLY A 79 6.42 0.47 -5.80
N MET A 80 7.43 -0.18 -5.22
CA MET A 80 7.89 0.13 -3.86
C MET A 80 8.52 1.52 -3.80
N TRP A 81 9.37 1.85 -4.77
CA TRP A 81 9.97 3.19 -4.86
C TRP A 81 8.90 4.27 -5.07
N SER A 82 7.92 3.99 -5.93
CA SER A 82 6.81 4.89 -6.16
C SER A 82 6.02 5.20 -4.88
N TRP A 83 5.79 4.19 -4.04
CA TRP A 83 5.16 4.35 -2.72
C TRP A 83 6.00 5.20 -1.76
N VAL A 84 7.32 4.94 -1.68
CA VAL A 84 8.23 5.73 -0.83
C VAL A 84 8.18 7.21 -1.25
N LEU A 85 8.34 7.47 -2.55
CA LEU A 85 8.31 8.82 -3.10
C LEU A 85 6.98 9.53 -2.82
N HIS A 86 5.85 8.81 -2.87
CA HIS A 86 4.53 9.42 -2.61
C HIS A 86 4.39 9.90 -1.17
N ARG A 87 4.95 9.14 -0.21
CA ARG A 87 4.98 9.53 1.20
C ARG A 87 5.93 10.70 1.45
N ILE A 88 7.13 10.65 0.87
CA ILE A 88 8.12 11.74 1.03
C ILE A 88 7.53 13.04 0.48
N THR A 89 7.02 13.03 -0.75
CA THR A 89 6.40 14.20 -1.36
C THR A 89 5.19 14.69 -0.57
N GLY A 90 4.33 13.79 -0.07
CA GLY A 90 3.20 14.17 0.78
C GLY A 90 3.63 14.86 2.08
N ALA A 91 4.66 14.33 2.75
CA ALA A 91 5.22 14.96 3.95
C ALA A 91 5.84 16.33 3.63
N THR A 92 6.61 16.44 2.54
CA THR A 92 7.18 17.72 2.08
C THR A 92 6.08 18.76 1.83
N ILE A 93 5.01 18.40 1.12
CA ILE A 93 3.88 19.29 0.84
C ILE A 93 3.18 19.71 2.13
N PHE A 94 2.96 18.77 3.06
CA PHE A 94 2.35 19.09 4.36
C PHE A 94 3.14 20.14 5.14
N PHE A 95 4.45 19.97 5.28
CA PHE A 95 5.28 20.97 5.98
C PHE A 95 5.40 22.28 5.22
N PHE A 96 5.47 22.23 3.88
CA PHE A 96 5.38 23.43 3.06
C PHE A 96 4.08 24.20 3.34
N LEU A 97 2.93 23.52 3.31
CA LEU A 97 1.63 24.15 3.58
C LEU A 97 1.56 24.73 4.99
N PHE A 98 2.15 24.06 5.99
CA PHE A 98 2.21 24.58 7.35
C PHE A 98 2.95 25.93 7.42
N VAL A 99 4.19 25.99 6.93
CA VAL A 99 4.98 27.23 6.90
C VAL A 99 4.31 28.30 6.03
N HIS A 100 3.77 27.89 4.88
CA HIS A 100 3.10 28.78 3.94
C HIS A 100 1.88 29.49 4.56
N VAL A 101 1.07 28.79 5.35
CA VAL A 101 -0.07 29.41 6.06
C VAL A 101 0.40 30.41 7.12
N LEU A 102 1.50 30.13 7.82
CA LEU A 102 2.08 31.07 8.79
C LEU A 102 2.60 32.35 8.10
N ASP A 103 3.33 32.19 7.00
CA ASP A 103 3.90 33.33 6.25
C ASP A 103 2.80 34.22 5.65
N THR A 104 1.75 33.62 5.10
CA THR A 104 0.59 34.37 4.57
C THR A 104 -0.22 35.07 5.67
N ALA A 105 -0.24 34.53 6.89
CA ALA A 105 -0.88 35.19 8.04
C ALA A 105 -0.13 36.47 8.48
N LEU A 106 1.20 36.49 8.40
CA LEU A 106 2.02 37.65 8.76
C LEU A 106 1.73 38.89 7.89
N VAL A 107 1.33 38.69 6.62
CA VAL A 107 0.93 39.79 5.72
C VAL A 107 -0.22 40.62 6.30
N ARG A 108 -1.09 40.01 7.12
CA ARG A 108 -2.24 40.69 7.74
C ARG A 108 -1.89 41.51 8.98
N VAL A 109 -0.65 41.44 9.48
CA VAL A 109 -0.24 42.08 10.75
C VAL A 109 0.52 43.39 10.51
N SER A 110 1.44 43.45 9.54
CA SER A 110 2.31 44.62 9.32
C SER A 110 2.83 44.70 7.88
N PRO A 111 2.40 45.71 7.09
CA PRO A 111 2.92 45.95 5.74
C PRO A 111 4.40 46.36 5.70
N GLN A 112 4.93 47.00 6.75
CA GLN A 112 6.35 47.37 6.80
C GLN A 112 7.28 46.16 6.98
N ALA A 113 6.87 45.14 7.73
CA ALA A 113 7.64 43.90 7.88
C ALA A 113 7.72 43.11 6.56
N TYR A 114 6.68 43.20 5.72
CA TYR A 114 6.63 42.52 4.43
C TYR A 114 7.68 43.05 3.44
N ASN A 115 7.84 44.37 3.35
CA ASN A 115 8.78 45.00 2.42
C ASN A 115 10.25 44.70 2.75
N SER A 116 10.59 44.52 4.03
CA SER A 116 11.95 44.11 4.44
C SER A 116 12.28 42.65 4.12
N VAL A 117 11.29 41.76 3.99
CA VAL A 117 11.49 40.32 3.76
C VAL A 117 11.36 39.95 2.27
N ILE A 118 10.59 40.71 1.48
CA ILE A 118 10.40 40.43 0.04
C ILE A 118 11.71 40.47 -0.77
N GLY A 119 12.69 41.27 -0.33
CA GLY A 119 14.01 41.34 -0.94
C GLY A 119 14.81 40.04 -0.81
N THR A 120 14.57 39.26 0.24
CA THR A 120 15.28 38.00 0.54
C THR A 120 14.75 36.81 -0.26
N TYR A 121 13.51 36.90 -0.79
CA TYR A 121 12.91 35.82 -1.59
C TYR A 121 13.36 35.81 -3.06
N LYS A 122 13.96 36.88 -3.57
CA LYS A 122 14.45 36.97 -4.96
C LYS A 122 15.85 36.38 -5.11
N THR A 123 16.08 35.20 -4.54
CA THR A 123 17.35 34.50 -4.67
C THR A 123 17.21 33.30 -5.60
N PRO A 124 18.24 32.94 -6.37
CA PRO A 124 18.25 31.73 -7.19
C PRO A 124 17.94 30.45 -6.39
N VAL A 125 18.28 30.46 -5.10
CA VAL A 125 17.99 29.37 -4.15
C VAL A 125 16.48 29.17 -3.98
N VAL A 126 15.71 30.25 -3.86
CA VAL A 126 14.25 30.18 -3.76
C VAL A 126 13.65 29.66 -5.05
N GLY A 127 14.17 30.06 -6.22
CA GLY A 127 13.73 29.49 -7.50
C GLY A 127 13.96 27.97 -7.60
N LEU A 128 15.05 27.44 -7.04
CA LEU A 128 15.27 25.99 -6.95
C LEU A 128 14.28 25.32 -5.98
N MET A 129 13.95 25.97 -4.86
CA MET A 129 12.93 25.47 -3.92
C MET A 129 11.53 25.45 -4.54
N GLU A 130 11.17 26.48 -5.30
CA GLU A 130 9.91 26.54 -6.06
C GLU A 130 9.83 25.40 -7.06
N PHE A 131 10.91 25.13 -7.81
CA PHE A 131 10.97 23.98 -8.70
C PHE A 131 10.82 22.65 -7.95
N GLY A 132 11.51 22.50 -6.82
CA GLY A 132 11.40 21.32 -5.96
C GLY A 132 9.96 21.10 -5.48
N LEU A 133 9.22 22.16 -5.19
CA LEU A 133 7.80 22.08 -4.84
C LEU A 133 6.93 21.65 -6.02
N VAL A 134 7.18 22.18 -7.23
CA VAL A 134 6.49 21.75 -8.46
C VAL A 134 6.71 20.26 -8.71
N VAL A 135 7.94 19.78 -8.55
CA VAL A 135 8.32 18.35 -8.63
C VAL A 135 7.52 17.52 -7.61
N ALA A 136 7.48 17.95 -6.36
CA ALA A 136 6.79 17.23 -5.28
C ALA A 136 5.26 17.18 -5.48
N VAL A 137 4.63 18.32 -5.74
CA VAL A 137 3.17 18.43 -5.91
C VAL A 137 2.68 17.66 -7.13
N SER A 138 3.33 17.83 -8.28
CA SER A 138 2.95 17.15 -9.51
C SER A 138 3.09 15.63 -9.40
N TYR A 139 4.18 15.13 -8.81
CA TYR A 139 4.36 13.70 -8.58
C TYR A 139 3.30 13.16 -7.60
N HIS A 140 3.06 13.87 -6.49
CA HIS A 140 2.12 13.44 -5.47
C HIS A 140 0.70 13.33 -6.03
N ALA A 141 0.25 14.33 -6.79
CA ALA A 141 -1.07 14.34 -7.41
C ALA A 141 -1.24 13.21 -8.45
N LEU A 142 -0.30 13.07 -9.39
CA LEU A 142 -0.39 12.05 -10.44
C LEU A 142 -0.31 10.63 -9.86
N ASN A 143 0.58 10.38 -8.90
CA ASN A 143 0.68 9.07 -8.27
C ASN A 143 -0.53 8.78 -7.35
N GLY A 144 -1.11 9.80 -6.72
CA GLY A 144 -2.36 9.67 -5.98
C GLY A 144 -3.52 9.22 -6.87
N ILE A 145 -3.65 9.82 -8.06
CA ILE A 145 -4.62 9.38 -9.08
C ILE A 145 -4.38 7.93 -9.46
N ARG A 146 -3.13 7.51 -9.72
CA ARG A 146 -2.81 6.10 -9.99
C ARG A 146 -3.28 5.16 -8.87
N ILE A 147 -3.05 5.51 -7.61
CA ILE A 147 -3.47 4.70 -6.46
C ILE A 147 -5.00 4.59 -6.42
N ILE A 148 -5.71 5.70 -6.56
CA ILE A 148 -7.18 5.73 -6.62
C ILE A 148 -7.68 4.82 -7.77
N LEU A 149 -7.11 4.95 -8.97
CA LEU A 149 -7.48 4.10 -10.10
C LEU A 149 -7.26 2.61 -9.82
N ILE A 150 -6.16 2.25 -9.14
CA ILE A 150 -5.88 0.86 -8.77
C ILE A 150 -6.91 0.34 -7.77
N ASP A 151 -7.34 1.16 -6.81
CA ASP A 151 -8.26 0.76 -5.75
C ASP A 151 -9.70 0.59 -6.27
N PHE A 152 -10.13 1.43 -7.22
CA PHE A 152 -11.50 1.41 -7.75
C PHE A 152 -11.68 0.60 -9.05
N TRP A 153 -10.60 0.19 -9.73
CA TRP A 153 -10.69 -0.57 -10.98
C TRP A 153 -10.27 -2.03 -10.82
N SER A 154 -11.17 -2.96 -11.16
CA SER A 154 -10.94 -4.41 -11.05
C SER A 154 -9.75 -4.94 -11.87
N GLN A 155 -9.35 -4.24 -12.94
CA GLN A 155 -8.17 -4.55 -13.74
C GLN A 155 -6.93 -3.71 -13.37
N GLY A 156 -7.04 -2.84 -12.37
CA GLY A 156 -5.98 -1.94 -11.92
C GLY A 156 -4.69 -2.66 -11.55
N PRO A 157 -4.72 -3.73 -10.72
CA PRO A 157 -3.53 -4.49 -10.36
C PRO A 157 -2.77 -5.09 -11.56
N ARG A 158 -3.47 -5.44 -12.65
CA ARG A 158 -2.83 -6.00 -13.86
C ARG A 158 -2.05 -4.96 -14.66
N HIS A 159 -2.48 -3.70 -14.63
CA HIS A 159 -1.90 -2.61 -15.41
C HIS A 159 -1.00 -1.68 -14.60
N GLN A 160 -0.59 -2.06 -13.37
CA GLN A 160 0.17 -1.16 -12.48
C GLN A 160 1.47 -0.63 -13.07
N ARG A 161 2.22 -1.47 -13.81
CA ARG A 161 3.47 -1.07 -14.46
C ARG A 161 3.24 -0.10 -15.61
N LEU A 162 2.20 -0.33 -16.41
CA LEU A 162 1.78 0.59 -17.48
C LEU A 162 1.38 1.94 -16.89
N MET A 163 0.51 1.93 -15.87
CA MET A 163 0.07 3.16 -15.19
C MET A 163 1.24 3.94 -14.58
N LEU A 164 2.22 3.25 -14.00
CA LEU A 164 3.43 3.90 -13.49
C LEU A 164 4.26 4.55 -14.62
N GLY A 165 4.39 3.87 -15.76
CA GLY A 165 5.05 4.44 -16.95
C GLY A 165 4.32 5.67 -17.49
N VAL A 166 2.99 5.61 -17.60
CA VAL A 166 2.15 6.75 -18.03
C VAL A 166 2.30 7.93 -17.07
N VAL A 167 2.23 7.69 -15.76
CA VAL A 167 2.48 8.72 -14.74
C VAL A 167 3.85 9.35 -14.93
N GLY A 168 4.89 8.55 -15.14
CA GLY A 168 6.25 9.06 -15.38
C GLY A 168 6.35 9.94 -16.62
N ILE A 169 5.74 9.54 -17.73
CA ILE A 169 5.73 10.33 -18.98
C ILE A 169 4.98 11.64 -18.77
N VAL A 170 3.77 11.61 -18.23
CA VAL A 170 2.95 12.81 -17.97
C VAL A 170 3.67 13.75 -17.01
N TRP A 171 4.31 13.20 -15.98
CA TRP A 171 5.09 13.97 -15.03
C TRP A 171 6.26 14.69 -15.69
N LEU A 172 7.02 14.01 -16.56
CA LEU A 172 8.11 14.64 -17.32
C LEU A 172 7.59 15.71 -18.29
N LEU A 173 6.45 15.49 -18.93
CA LEU A 173 5.82 16.49 -19.81
C LEU A 173 5.41 17.76 -19.05
N ILE A 174 5.13 17.67 -17.75
CA ILE A 174 4.87 18.84 -16.90
C ILE A 174 6.19 19.49 -16.46
N LEU A 175 7.18 18.68 -16.07
CA LEU A 175 8.43 19.20 -15.52
C LEU A 175 9.35 19.85 -16.55
N VAL A 176 9.43 19.33 -17.77
CA VAL A 176 10.35 19.86 -18.79
C VAL A 176 9.99 21.31 -19.15
N PRO A 177 8.74 21.67 -19.49
CA PRO A 177 8.37 23.06 -19.71
C PRO A 177 8.60 23.94 -18.49
N ALA A 178 8.25 23.47 -17.29
CA ALA A 178 8.45 24.22 -16.05
C ALA A 178 9.94 24.52 -15.80
N ALA A 179 10.82 23.54 -16.01
CA ALA A 179 12.27 23.69 -15.88
C ALA A 179 12.83 24.67 -16.92
N VAL A 180 12.36 24.61 -18.17
CA VAL A 180 12.79 25.54 -19.23
C VAL A 180 12.40 26.97 -18.89
N VAL A 181 11.14 27.21 -18.50
CA VAL A 181 10.66 28.55 -18.13
C VAL A 181 11.44 29.11 -16.95
N LEU A 182 11.72 28.28 -15.94
CA LEU A 182 12.52 28.68 -14.79
C LEU A 182 13.97 28.99 -15.18
N GLY A 183 14.58 28.14 -16.02
CA GLY A 183 15.93 28.33 -16.51
C GLY A 183 16.09 29.63 -17.30
N ILE A 184 15.11 29.97 -18.15
CA ILE A 184 15.09 31.24 -18.87
C ILE A 184 14.99 32.40 -17.88
N HIS A 185 14.05 32.38 -16.92
CA HIS A 185 13.93 33.44 -15.91
C HIS A 185 15.18 33.63 -15.06
N MET A 186 15.83 32.53 -14.66
CA MET A 186 17.08 32.58 -13.91
C MET A 186 18.20 33.20 -14.75
N TRP A 187 18.34 32.78 -16.02
CA TRP A 187 19.36 33.30 -16.93
C TRP A 187 19.20 34.82 -17.17
N GLU A 188 17.98 35.31 -17.29
CA GLU A 188 17.71 36.74 -17.46
C GLU A 188 18.03 37.57 -16.22
N HIS A 189 17.97 36.99 -15.03
CA HIS A 189 18.30 37.70 -13.78
C HIS A 189 19.82 37.85 -13.58
N PHE A 190 20.66 37.05 -14.23
CA PHE A 190 22.12 37.09 -14.07
C PHE A 190 22.86 37.94 -15.12
N ARG A 191 22.17 38.38 -16.18
CA ARG A 191 22.71 39.26 -17.23
C ARG A 191 22.28 40.70 -17.02
#